data_AF-A0A5B8JF32-F1
#
_entry.id   AF-A0A5B8JF32-F1
#
_cell.length_a   1.000
_cell.length_b   1.000
_cell.length_c   1.000
_cell.angle_alpha   90.00
_cell.angle_beta   90.00
_cell.angle_gamma   90.00
#
_symmetry.space_group_name_H-M   'P 1'
#
loop_
_entity.id
_entity.type
_entity.pdbx_description
1 polymer ?
#
loop_
_entity_poly.entity_id
_entity_poly.type
_entity_poly.pdbx_seq_one_letter_code
_entity_poly.pdbx_strand_id
1 'polypeptide(L)' 'MVLEPDPNVVRELVHRYDALTAPDVPRADASTRTRLEGIVYTLRVLTGAGDESKALSAARGLVSGRDGGPHSS' A
#
# COMPACT_ATOMS: atom_id res chain seq x y z
N MET A 1 -17.34 0.50 -14.46
CA MET A 1 -17.05 1.45 -13.37
C MET A 1 -15.68 1.09 -12.84
N VAL A 2 -14.67 1.91 -13.12
CA VAL A 2 -13.32 1.71 -12.57
C VAL A 2 -13.36 2.32 -11.16
N LEU A 3 -13.15 1.51 -10.14
CA LEU A 3 -13.07 2.00 -8.76
C LEU A 3 -11.70 2.66 -8.63
N GLU A 4 -11.63 3.99 -8.74
CA GLU A 4 -10.38 4.70 -8.50
C GLU A 4 -10.09 4.69 -6.99
N PRO A 5 -8.97 4.07 -6.55
CA PRO A 5 -8.64 4.03 -5.14
C PRO A 5 -8.38 5.43 -4.60
N ASP A 6 -9.00 5.77 -3.47
CA ASP A 6 -8.70 7.03 -2.80
C ASP A 6 -7.21 7.07 -2.39
N PRO A 7 -6.45 8.11 -2.80
CA PRO A 7 -5.00 8.14 -2.60
C PRO A 7 -4.62 8.21 -1.12
N ASN A 8 -5.48 8.76 -0.26
CA ASN A 8 -5.21 8.78 1.17
C ASN A 8 -5.36 7.39 1.79
N VAL A 9 -6.33 6.59 1.31
CA VAL A 9 -6.46 5.17 1.70
C VAL A 9 -5.22 4.38 1.28
N VAL A 10 -4.72 4.57 0.06
CA VAL A 10 -3.51 3.88 -0.41
C VAL A 10 -2.29 4.27 0.43
N ARG A 11 -2.12 5.56 0.73
CA ARG A 11 -1.01 6.06 1.56
C ARG A 11 -1.03 5.46 2.97
N GLU A 12 -2.21 5.42 3.59
CA GLU A 12 -2.41 4.83 4.92
C GLU A 12 -2.09 3.32 4.92
N LEU A 13 -2.51 2.58 3.88
CA LEU A 13 -2.20 1.16 3.75
C LEU A 13 -0.69 0.90 3.62
N VAL A 14 0.01 1.70 2.80
CA VAL A 14 1.47 1.61 2.66
C VAL A 14 2.17 1.94 3.99
N HIS A 15 1.73 2.97 4.69
CA HIS A 15 2.29 3.35 6.00
C HIS A 15 2.10 2.24 7.04
N ARG A 16 0.91 1.63 7.12
CA ARG A 16 0.63 0.51 8.03
C ARG A 16 1.44 -0.74 7.68
N TYR A 17 1.64 -1.03 6.39
CA TYR A 17 2.51 -2.12 5.96
C TYR A 17 3.93 -1.88 6.48
N ASP A 18 4.49 -0.69 6.23
CA ASP A 18 5.85 -0.33 6.62
C ASP A 18 6.06 -0.48 8.14
N ALA A 19 5.12 0.08 8.93
CA ALA A 19 5.12 -0.03 10.38
C ALA A 19 5.10 -1.48 10.89
N LEU A 20 4.33 -2.37 10.25
CA LEU A 20 4.25 -3.79 10.64
C LEU A 20 5.45 -4.62 10.15
N THR A 21 6.17 -4.14 9.13
CA THR A 21 7.41 -4.77 8.64
C THR A 21 8.68 -4.21 9.27
N ALA A 22 8.56 -3.17 10.10
CA ALA A 22 9.69 -2.55 10.77
C ALA A 22 10.45 -3.59 11.61
N PRO A 23 11.80 -3.49 11.67
CA PRO A 23 12.65 -4.51 12.30
C PRO A 23 12.40 -4.71 13.80
N ASP A 24 11.79 -3.72 14.46
CA ASP A 24 11.46 -3.76 15.89
C ASP A 24 10.14 -4.50 16.19
N VAL A 25 9.33 -4.80 15.17
CA VAL A 25 8.03 -5.45 15.37
C VAL A 25 8.19 -6.98 15.41
N PRO A 26 7.71 -7.65 16.46
CA PRO A 26 7.75 -9.11 16.54
C PRO A 26 6.86 -9.74 15.46
N ARG A 27 7.49 -10.11 14.34
CA ARG A 27 6.84 -10.74 13.16
C ARG A 27 6.27 -12.15 13.42
N ALA A 28 6.58 -12.72 14.59
CA ALA A 28 6.08 -14.03 15.01
C ALA A 28 4.61 -14.01 15.46
N ASP A 29 4.04 -12.83 15.70
CA ASP A 29 2.66 -12.72 16.16
C ASP A 29 1.67 -13.03 15.02
N ALA A 30 0.79 -14.01 15.25
CA ALA A 30 -0.18 -14.45 14.24
C ALA A 30 -1.11 -13.31 13.81
N SER A 31 -1.46 -12.41 14.73
CA SER A 31 -2.28 -11.24 14.41
C SER A 31 -1.55 -10.23 13.51
N THR A 32 -0.24 -10.07 13.67
CA THR A 32 0.58 -9.22 12.79
C THR A 32 0.64 -9.78 11.38
N ARG A 33 0.77 -11.11 11.24
CA ARG A 33 0.76 -11.77 9.93
C ARG A 33 -0.58 -11.61 9.21
N THR A 34 -1.69 -11.93 9.88
CA THR A 34 -3.03 -11.77 9.29
C THR A 34 -3.29 -10.32 8.87
N ARG A 35 -2.81 -9.35 9.66
CA ARG A 35 -2.97 -7.93 9.34
C ARG A 35 -2.15 -7.52 8.11
N LEU A 36 -0.91 -8.01 8.00
CA LEU A 36 -0.07 -7.80 6.81
C LEU A 36 -0.71 -8.42 5.56
N GLU A 37 -1.19 -9.66 5.64
CA GLU A 37 -1.88 -10.33 4.54
C GLU A 37 -3.11 -9.55 4.06
N GLY A 38 -3.91 -9.02 4.98
CA GLY A 38 -5.05 -8.18 4.66
C GLY A 38 -4.64 -6.90 3.91
N ILE A 39 -3.59 -6.22 4.37
CA ILE A 39 -3.08 -5.00 3.70
C ILE A 39 -2.58 -5.32 2.29
N VAL A 40 -1.78 -6.40 2.14
CA VAL A 40 -1.24 -6.83 0.85
C VAL A 40 -2.35 -7.22 -0.11
N TYR A 41 -3.36 -7.93 0.37
CA TYR A 41 -4.53 -8.29 -0.42
C TYR A 41 -5.26 -7.04 -0.92
N THR A 42 -5.55 -6.06 -0.04
CA THR A 42 -6.19 -4.82 -0.44
C THR A 42 -5.35 -4.05 -1.46
N LEU A 43 -4.04 -3.91 -1.23
CA LEU A 43 -3.16 -3.23 -2.18
C LEU A 43 -3.16 -3.91 -3.55
N ARG A 44 -3.09 -5.24 -3.61
CA ARG A 44 -3.18 -5.99 -4.87
C ARG A 44 -4.49 -5.71 -5.61
N VAL A 45 -5.62 -5.67 -4.90
CA VAL A 45 -6.94 -5.36 -5.49
C VAL A 45 -6.99 -3.92 -6.01
N LEU A 46 -6.51 -2.94 -5.22
CA LEU A 46 -6.56 -1.53 -5.58
C LEU A 46 -5.60 -1.18 -6.73
N THR A 47 -4.45 -1.85 -6.84
CA THR A 47 -3.45 -1.60 -7.87
C THR A 47 -3.54 -2.56 -9.06
N GLY A 48 -4.39 -3.59 -8.99
CA GLY A 48 -4.46 -4.67 -9.98
C GLY A 48 -3.18 -5.50 -10.10
N ALA A 49 -2.34 -5.53 -9.07
CA ALA A 49 -1.03 -6.17 -9.12
C ALA A 49 -1.09 -7.64 -8.67
N GLY A 50 -0.37 -8.51 -9.37
CA GLY A 50 -0.32 -9.94 -9.07
C GLY A 50 0.61 -10.34 -7.92
N ASP A 51 1.47 -9.44 -7.42
CA ASP A 51 2.53 -9.72 -6.44
C ASP A 51 2.59 -8.63 -5.37
N GLU A 52 3.00 -8.98 -4.15
CA GLU A 52 3.15 -8.02 -3.04
C GLU A 52 4.09 -6.86 -3.42
N SER A 53 5.30 -7.17 -3.91
CA SER A 53 6.29 -6.16 -4.29
C SER A 53 5.78 -5.25 -5.42
N LYS A 54 5.03 -5.80 -6.38
CA LYS A 54 4.42 -5.01 -7.46
C LYS A 54 3.28 -4.14 -6.94
N ALA A 55 2.46 -4.66 -6.03
CA ALA A 55 1.37 -3.90 -5.41
C ALA A 55 1.91 -2.72 -4.61
N LEU A 56 2.95 -2.94 -3.80
CA LEU A 56 3.61 -1.88 -3.03
C LEU A 56 4.28 -0.85 -3.93
N SER A 57 4.97 -1.28 -4.99
CA SER A 57 5.61 -0.35 -5.94
C SER A 57 4.57 0.52 -6.64
N ALA A 58 3.48 -0.08 -7.15
CA ALA A 58 2.38 0.64 -7.78
C ALA A 58 1.69 1.59 -6.79
N ALA A 59 1.40 1.13 -5.58
CA ALA A 59 0.80 1.94 -4.52
C ALA A 59 1.67 3.16 -4.15
N ARG A 60 2.98 2.96 -4.00
CA ARG A 60 3.94 4.05 -3.75
C ARG A 60 3.99 5.02 -4.94
N GLY A 61 3.91 4.52 -6.17
CA GLY A 61 3.81 5.35 -7.38
C GLY A 61 2.55 6.21 -7.40
N LEU A 62 1.39 5.67 -6.99
CA LEU A 62 0.12 6.41 -6.90
C LEU A 62 0.20 7.55 -5.87
N VAL A 63 0.84 7.30 -4.73
CA VAL A 63 1.01 8.32 -3.68
C VAL A 63 2.02 9.39 -4.10
N SER A 64 3.14 9.00 -4.71
CA SER A 64 4.19 9.94 -5.15
C SER A 64 3.75 10.79 -6.34
N GLY A 65 3.02 10.20 -7.29
CA GLY A 65 2.49 10.91 -8.46
C GLY A 65 1.33 11.87 -8.14
N ARG A 66 0.66 11.72 -6.98
CA ARG A 66 -0.38 12.65 -6.51
C ARG A 66 0.21 13.84 -5.73
N ASP A 67 1.40 13.67 -5.15
CA ASP A 67 2.16 14.74 -4.48
C ASP A 67 2.97 15.57 -5.50
N GLY A 68 3.42 14.94 -6.59
CA GLY A 68 3.95 15.60 -7.78
C GLY A 68 2.86 16.06 -8.74
N GLY A 69 1.94 16.92 -8.29
CA GLY A 69 1.07 17.63 -9.22
C GLY A 69 1.92 18.43 -10.22
N PRO A 70 1.73 18.30 -11.54
CA PRO A 70 2.27 19.30 -12.45
C PRO A 70 1.58 20.63 -12.18
N HIS A 71 2.27 21.52 -11.47
CA HIS A 71 2.10 22.95 -11.73
C HIS A 71 2.38 23.18 -13.22
N SER A 72 1.43 23.87 -13.87
CA SER A 72 1.52 24.76 -15.04
C SER A 72 2.83 24.73 -15.84
N SER A 73 2.82 24.61 -17.17
CA SER A 73 2.12 25.47 -18.14
C SER A 73 2.23 24.88 -19.55
#